data_AF-A0A1D7QSZ6-F1
#
_entry.id   AF-A0A1D7QSZ6-F1
#
_cell.length_a   1.000
_cell.length_b   1.000
_cell.length_c   1.000
_cell.angle_alpha   90.00
_cell.angle_beta   90.00
_cell.angle_gamma   90.00
#
_symmetry.space_group_name_H-M   'P 1'
#
loop_
_entity.id
_entity.type
_entity.pdbx_description
1 polymer ?
#
loop_
_entity_poly.entity_id
_entity_poly.type
_entity_poly.pdbx_seq_one_letter_code
_entity_poly.pdbx_strand_id
1 'polypeptide(L)' 'MYLFIQKHETVTTQELVEEFGTTERTIQRDLNILHYNELVESPERGLWTVTNKKVKRSS' A
#
# COMPACT_ATOMS: atom_id res chain seq x y z
N MET A 1 2.02 -6.31 0.52
CA MET A 1 1.71 -4.92 0.11
C MET A 1 2.23 -3.88 1.10
N TYR A 2 1.72 -3.79 2.34
CA TYR A 2 2.22 -2.77 3.30
C TYR A 2 3.75 -2.73 3.46
N LEU A 3 4.40 -3.87 3.72
CA LEU A 3 5.87 -3.94 3.85
C LEU A 3 6.61 -3.59 2.55
N PHE A 4 5.98 -3.83 1.40
CA PHE A 4 6.55 -3.50 0.10
C PHE A 4 6.52 -1.99 -0.13
N ILE A 5 5.37 -1.35 0.13
CA ILE A 5 5.21 0.11 0.10
C ILE A 5 6.17 0.74 1.14
N GLN A 6 6.33 0.12 2.31
CA GLN A 6 7.27 0.60 3.34
C GLN A 6 8.72 0.57 2.87
N LYS A 7 9.10 -0.41 2.06
CA LYS A 7 10.47 -0.56 1.54
C LYS A 7 10.74 0.36 0.34
N HIS A 8 9.71 0.60 -0.49
CA HIS A 8 9.80 1.43 -1.69
C HIS A 8 9.40 2.90 -1.46
N GLU A 9 8.98 3.25 -0.25
CA GLU A 9 8.44 4.55 0.19
C GLU A 9 7.15 4.97 -0.55
N THR A 10 7.19 5.09 -1.88
CA THR A 10 6.05 5.41 -2.74
C THR A 10 5.93 4.37 -3.84
N VAL A 11 4.72 3.88 -4.09
CA VAL A 11 4.45 2.94 -5.18
C VAL A 11 3.16 3.29 -5.91
N THR A 12 3.06 2.82 -7.15
CA THR A 12 1.83 2.90 -7.92
C THR A 12 1.00 1.62 -7.80
N THR A 13 -0.29 1.75 -8.12
CA THR A 13 -1.19 0.59 -8.20
C THR A 13 -0.72 -0.41 -9.28
N GLN A 14 -0.11 0.09 -10.38
CA GLN A 14 0.40 -0.74 -11.47
C GLN A 14 1.64 -1.54 -11.05
N GLU A 15 2.60 -0.92 -10.37
CA GLU A 15 3.77 -1.64 -9.85
C GLU A 15 3.37 -2.75 -8.86
N LEU A 16 2.38 -2.50 -8.01
CA LEU A 16 1.85 -3.51 -7.11
C LEU A 16 1.15 -4.66 -7.86
N VAL A 17 0.48 -4.38 -8.96
CA VAL A 17 -0.14 -5.39 -9.82
C VAL A 17 0.91 -6.27 -10.48
N GLU A 18 1.96 -5.65 -11.02
CA GLU A 18 3.07 -6.35 -11.67
C GLU A 18 3.89 -7.17 -10.67
N GLU A 19 4.25 -6.59 -9.53
CA GLU A 19 5.07 -7.23 -8.50
C GLU A 19 4.34 -8.42 -7.85
N PHE A 20 3.06 -8.26 -7.53
CA PHE A 20 2.29 -9.31 -6.88
C PHE A 20 1.62 -10.26 -7.89
N GLY A 21 1.66 -9.96 -9.19
CA GLY A 21 1.01 -10.76 -10.23
C GLY A 21 -0.51 -10.92 -10.03
N THR A 22 -1.17 -9.91 -9.44
CA THR A 22 -2.61 -9.94 -9.14
C THR A 22 -3.39 -8.96 -10.03
N THR A 23 -4.69 -8.78 -9.78
CA THR A 23 -5.49 -7.81 -10.55
C THR A 23 -5.57 -6.47 -9.85
N GLU A 24 -5.73 -5.38 -10.62
CA GLU A 24 -5.92 -4.02 -10.09
C GLU A 24 -7.05 -3.94 -9.05
N ARG A 25 -8.14 -4.70 -9.24
CA ARG A 25 -9.24 -4.75 -8.26
C ARG A 25 -8.81 -5.34 -6.91
N THR A 26 -7.99 -6.38 -6.92
CA THR A 26 -7.47 -7.00 -5.69
C THR A 26 -6.58 -6.02 -4.96
N ILE A 27 -5.63 -5.41 -5.69
CA ILE A 27 -4.69 -4.42 -5.14
C ILE A 27 -5.46 -3.20 -4.58
N GLN A 28 -6.42 -2.66 -5.33
CA GLN A 28 -7.25 -1.54 -4.85
C GLN A 28 -8.04 -1.90 -3.58
N ARG A 29 -8.60 -3.11 -3.50
CA ARG A 29 -9.33 -3.55 -2.30
C ARG A 29 -8.42 -3.60 -1.09
N ASP A 30 -7.23 -4.19 -1.24
CA ASP A 30 -6.26 -4.32 -0.17
C ASP A 30 -5.71 -2.94 0.24
N LEU A 31 -5.43 -2.06 -0.72
CA LEU A 31 -5.04 -0.67 -0.46
C LEU A 31 -6.14 0.11 0.25
N ASN A 32 -7.40 -0.09 -0.12
CA ASN A 32 -8.52 0.57 0.55
C ASN A 32 -8.65 0.12 2.01
N ILE A 33 -8.40 -1.16 2.31
CA ILE A 33 -8.35 -1.67 3.69
C ILE A 33 -7.17 -1.04 4.44
N LEU A 34 -5.97 -1.03 3.85
CA LEU A 34 -4.79 -0.42 4.48
C LEU A 34 -5.00 1.08 4.73
N HIS A 35 -5.63 1.78 3.79
CA HIS A 35 -5.95 3.20 3.90
C HIS A 35 -6.97 3.48 4.99
N TYR A 36 -8.03 2.67 5.05
CA TYR A 36 -9.02 2.75 6.12
C TYR A 36 -8.41 2.51 7.52
N ASN A 37 -7.36 1.69 7.62
CA ASN A 37 -6.61 1.47 8.85
C ASN A 37 -5.53 2.55 9.12
N GLU A 38 -5.45 3.57 8.26
CA GLU A 38 -4.47 4.65 8.29
C GLU A 38 -3.02 4.13 8.21
N LEU A 39 -2.81 3.01 7.54
CA LEU A 39 -1.49 2.40 7.33
C LEU A 39 -0.82 2.93 6.06
N VAL A 40 -1.63 3.32 5.07
CA VAL A 40 -1.17 3.91 3.81
C VAL A 40 -2.01 5.14 3.48
N GLU A 41 -1.41 6.10 2.79
CA GLU A 41 -2.06 7.31 2.30
C GLU A 41 -1.80 7.46 0.80
N SER A 42 -2.72 8.13 0.10
CA SER A 42 -2.59 8.41 -1.32
C SER A 42 -2.31 9.90 -1.51
N PRO A 43 -1.04 10.33 -1.68
CA PRO A 43 -0.71 11.74 -1.88
C PRO A 43 -1.26 12.26 -3.21
N GLU A 44 -1.31 11.39 -4.21
CA GLU A 44 -1.86 11.67 -5.54
C GLU A 44 -2.63 10.46 -6.06
N ARG A 45 -3.51 10.68 -7.05
CA ARG A 45 -4.38 9.64 -7.58
C ARG A 45 -3.56 8.50 -8.20
N GLY A 46 -3.64 7.31 -7.59
CA GLY A 46 -2.94 6.11 -8.06
C GLY A 46 -1.57 5.89 -7.43
N LEU A 47 -1.08 6.86 -6.65
CA LEU A 47 0.13 6.78 -5.84
C LEU A 47 -0.23 6.44 -4.40
N TRP A 48 0.59 5.58 -3.79
CA TRP A 48 0.40 5.07 -2.44
C TRP A 48 1.72 5.13 -1.69
N THR A 49 1.68 5.75 -0.51
CA THR A 49 2.81 5.82 0.42
C THR A 49 2.38 5.27 1.77
N VAL A 50 3.34 4.78 2.56
CA VAL A 50 3.08 4.38 3.95
C VAL A 50 2.96 5.62 4.83
N THR A 51 2.04 5.57 5.80
CA THR A 51 1.97 6.62 6.83
C THR A 51 3.10 6.42 7.85
N ASN A 52 3.47 7.48 8.57
CA ASN A 52 4.42 7.40 9.70
C ASN A 52 3.85 6.68 10.95
N LYS A 53 2.69 6.02 10.83
CA LYS A 53 2.05 5.31 11.93
C LYS A 53 2.95 4.15 12.37
N LYS A 54 3.46 4.22 13.60
CA LYS A 54 4.25 3.14 14.21
C LYS A 54 3.37 1.90 14.38
N VAL A 55 3.37 1.03 13.37
CA VAL A 55 2.80 -0.32 13.49
C VAL A 55 3.68 -1.08 14.48
N LYS A 56 3.17 -1.33 15.70
CA LYS A 56 3.82 -2.23 16.64
C LYS A 56 3.81 -3.62 16.02
N ARG A 57 4.95 -4.05 15.48
CA ARG A 57 5.20 -5.48 15.21
C ARG A 57 5.27 -6.17 16.58
N SER A 58 4.19 -6.82 17.01
CA SER A 58 4.26 -7.73 18.14
C SER A 58 5.04 -8.97 17.71
N SER A 59 6.21 -9.17 18.32
CA SER A 59 7.05 -10.38 18.19
C SER A 59 6.39 -11.61 18.80
#